data_AF-A0AAW9Q5L1-F1
#
_entry.id   AF-A0AAW9Q5L1-F1
#
_cell.length_a   1.000
_cell.length_b   1.000
_cell.length_c   1.000
_cell.angle_alpha   90.00
_cell.angle_beta   90.00
_cell.angle_gamma   90.00
#
_symmetry.space_group_name_H-M   'P 1'
#
loop_
_entity.id
_entity.type
_entity.pdbx_description
1 polymer ?
#
loop_
_entity_poly.entity_id
_entity_poly.type
_entity_poly.pdbx_seq_one_letter_code
_entity_poly.pdbx_strand_id
1 'polypeptide(L)' 'MEVEWDPNKAATNLQKHGVRFSDAESVLFDPMISARSATRSERQKYESGI' A
#
# COMPACT_ATOMS: atom_id res chain seq x y z
N MET A 1 -6.82 -0.83 -15.65
CA MET A 1 -5.66 -0.65 -14.77
C MET A 1 -5.53 -1.93 -13.98
N GLU A 2 -4.31 -2.42 -13.81
CA GLU A 2 -4.00 -3.61 -13.03
C GLU A 2 -3.13 -3.17 -11.84
N VAL A 3 -3.43 -3.69 -10.64
CA VAL A 3 -2.69 -3.37 -9.41
C VAL A 3 -1.75 -4.52 -9.13
N GLU A 4 -0.46 -4.19 -9.00
CA GLU A 4 0.57 -5.17 -8.69
C GLU A 4 1.23 -4.85 -7.35
N TRP A 5 1.72 -5.91 -6.71
CA TRP A 5 2.49 -5.83 -5.48
C TRP A 5 3.61 -6.86 -5.47
N ASP A 6 4.65 -6.58 -4.69
CA ASP A 6 5.70 -7.55 -4.43
C ASP A 6 5.12 -8.82 -3.75
N PRO A 7 5.36 -10.03 -4.29
CA PRO A 7 4.80 -11.26 -3.74
C PRO A 7 5.24 -11.56 -2.30
N ASN A 8 6.49 -11.22 -1.95
CA ASN A 8 7.02 -11.44 -0.59
C ASN A 8 6.31 -10.51 0.40
N LYS A 9 6.06 -9.25 0.01
CA LYS A 9 5.32 -8.29 0.81
C LYS A 9 3.86 -8.72 0.99
N ALA A 10 3.22 -9.25 -0.05
CA ALA A 10 1.84 -9.74 0.04
C ALA A 10 1.72 -10.94 0.98
N ALA A 11 2.63 -11.93 0.86
CA ALA A 11 2.69 -13.06 1.78
C ALA A 11 2.93 -12.61 3.23
N THR A 12 3.87 -11.67 3.42
CA THR A 12 4.16 -11.09 4.73
C THR A 12 2.97 -10.31 5.29
N ASN A 13 2.23 -9.59 4.47
CA ASN A 13 1.04 -8.84 4.90
C ASN A 13 -0.07 -9.77 5.36
N LEU A 14 -0.34 -10.83 4.60
CA LEU A 14 -1.31 -11.84 5.00
C LEU A 14 -0.91 -12.51 6.32
N GLN A 15 0.38 -12.84 6.48
CA GLN A 15 0.87 -13.44 7.73
C GLN A 15 0.77 -12.48 8.92
N LYS A 16 1.15 -11.21 8.76
CA LYS A 16 1.20 -10.21 9.85
C LYS A 16 -0.17 -9.65 10.21
N HIS A 17 -1.04 -9.47 9.24
CA HIS A 17 -2.28 -8.70 9.39
C HIS A 17 -3.55 -9.50 9.04
N GLY A 18 -3.43 -10.70 8.48
CA GLY A 18 -4.59 -11.54 8.12
C GLY A 18 -5.38 -11.06 6.91
N VAL A 19 -4.86 -10.09 6.16
CA VAL A 19 -5.55 -9.47 5.02
C VAL A 19 -4.68 -9.58 3.76
N ARG A 20 -5.28 -9.96 2.62
CA ARG A 20 -4.58 -9.92 1.33
C ARG A 20 -4.73 -8.53 0.71
N PHE A 21 -3.74 -8.09 -0.06
CA PHE A 21 -3.86 -6.84 -0.81
C PHE A 21 -4.98 -6.90 -1.87
N SER A 22 -5.21 -8.07 -2.47
CA SER A 22 -6.34 -8.32 -3.38
C SER A 22 -7.70 -8.04 -2.75
N ASP A 23 -7.84 -8.26 -1.44
CA ASP A 23 -9.10 -8.02 -0.74
C ASP A 23 -9.40 -6.51 -0.62
N ALA A 24 -8.37 -5.67 -0.69
CA ALA A 24 -8.46 -4.21 -0.57
C ALA A 24 -8.26 -3.47 -1.91
N GLU A 25 -8.05 -4.18 -3.00
CA GLU A 25 -7.72 -3.60 -4.31
C GLU A 25 -8.78 -2.58 -4.79
N SER A 26 -10.06 -2.88 -4.55
CA SER A 26 -11.17 -2.04 -5.00
C SER A 26 -11.13 -0.62 -4.41
N VAL A 27 -10.51 -0.43 -3.24
CA VAL A 27 -10.38 0.88 -2.58
C VAL A 27 -9.56 1.85 -3.43
N LEU A 28 -8.61 1.36 -4.24
CA LEU A 28 -7.80 2.19 -5.14
C LEU A 28 -8.60 2.79 -6.30
N PHE A 29 -9.76 2.20 -6.60
CA PHE A 29 -10.64 2.60 -7.69
C PHE A 29 -11.94 3.26 -7.22
N ASP A 30 -12.11 3.41 -5.91
CA ASP A 30 -13.28 4.06 -5.33
C ASP A 30 -13.24 5.57 -5.67
N PRO A 31 -14.25 6.14 -6.37
CA PRO A 31 -14.27 7.56 -6.72
C PRO A 31 -14.28 8.52 -5.52
N MET A 32 -14.63 8.03 -4.33
CA MET A 32 -14.63 8.81 -3.09
C MET A 32 -13.29 8.72 -2.34
N ILE A 33 -12.37 7.85 -2.76
CA ILE A 33 -11.05 7.76 -2.15
C ILE A 33 -10.24 9.02 -2.45
N SER A 34 -9.56 9.54 -1.44
CA SER A 34 -8.59 10.62 -1.60
C SER A 34 -7.41 10.37 -0.66
N ALA A 35 -6.20 10.47 -1.20
CA ALA A 35 -4.98 10.35 -0.44
C ALA A 35 -4.22 11.67 -0.50
N ARG A 36 -3.72 12.13 0.66
CA ARG A 36 -2.81 13.29 0.68
C ARG A 36 -1.45 12.87 0.12
N SER A 37 -0.84 13.76 -0.65
CA SER A 37 0.57 13.58 -1.03
C SER A 37 1.46 13.58 0.21
N ALA A 38 2.43 12.67 0.24
CA ALA A 38 3.50 12.73 1.24
C ALA A 38 4.36 13.98 1.01
N THR A 39 4.74 14.65 2.10
CA THR A 39 5.74 15.72 2.06
C THR A 39 7.11 15.14 1.72
N ARG A 40 8.03 16.01 1.29
CA ARG A 40 9.42 15.60 0.98
C ARG A 40 10.11 14.95 2.19
N SER A 41 9.89 15.49 3.39
CA SER A 41 10.49 14.96 4.62
C SER A 41 9.89 13.61 5.02
N GLU A 42 8.59 13.40 4.85
CA GLU A 42 7.96 12.09 5.08
C GLU A 42 8.51 11.04 4.11
N ARG A 43 8.57 11.37 2.81
CA ARG A 43 9.10 10.46 1.77
C ARG A 43 10.53 10.04 2.07
N GLN A 44 11.37 10.97 2.50
CA GLN A 44 12.75 10.70 2.85
C GLN A 44 12.88 9.74 4.04
N LYS A 45 12.01 9.83 5.05
CA LYS A 45 12.00 8.87 6.17
C LYS A 45 11.68 7.46 5.68
N TYR A 46 10.62 7.32 4.89
CA TYR A 46 10.22 6.03 4.30
C TYR A 46 11.34 5.40 3.47
N GLU A 47 12.00 6.19 2.61
CA GLU A 47 13.09 5.72 1.76
C GLU A 47 14.35 5.36 2.57
N SER A 48 14.60 6.04 3.69
CA SER A 48 15.72 5.71 4.60
C SER A 48 15.48 4.48 5.48
N GLY A 49 14.26 3.93 5.50
CA GLY A 49 13.89 2.80 6.37
C GLY A 49 13.87 3.13 7.86
N ILE A 50 13.69 4.41 8.21
CA ILE A 50 13.60 4.94 9.58
C ILE A 50 12.15 5.25 9.93
#